data_AF-A0A524D710-F1
#
_entry.id   AF-A0A524D710-F1
#
_cell.length_a   1.000
_cell.length_b   1.000
_cell.length_c   1.000
_cell.angle_alpha   90.00
_cell.angle_beta   90.00
_cell.angle_gamma   90.00
#
_symmetry.space_group_name_H-M   'P 1'
#
loop_
_entity.id
_entity.type
_entity.pdbx_description
1 polymer ?
#
loop_
_entity_poly.entity_id
_entity_poly.type
_entity_poly.pdbx_seq_one_letter_code
_entity_poly.pdbx_strand_id
1 'polypeptide(L)'
;MLDIILIQDASTGINLLEYRQVDTQFKAEHSDIFSAFLSAIQSISEEIDIGTLVLISTEGTKGHNCIIVPKSLINVIMLVDQEDPITLWKEQGHEIANKFIETYGTEYNPSDIAQFGSFETILKEMCATHQYCE
;
A
#
# COMPACT_ATOMS: atom_id res chain seq x y z
N MET A 1 4.73 13.64 2.76
CA MET A 1 5.77 12.73 2.24
C MET A 1 5.26 11.29 2.27
N LEU A 2 5.67 10.48 1.29
CA LEU A 2 5.43 9.03 1.29
C LEU A 2 6.39 8.32 2.23
N ASP A 3 5.89 7.40 3.04
CA ASP A 3 6.72 6.55 3.91
C ASP A 3 6.88 5.13 3.35
N ILE A 4 5.75 4.48 3.11
CA ILE A 4 5.66 3.05 2.79
C ILE A 4 4.63 2.82 1.69
N ILE A 5 4.96 1.94 0.76
CA ILE A 5 4.00 1.29 -0.14
C ILE A 5 4.01 -0.20 0.17
N LEU A 6 2.83 -0.77 0.44
CA LEU A 6 2.61 -2.21 0.52
C LEU A 6 1.72 -2.65 -0.63
N ILE A 7 2.10 -3.73 -1.30
CA ILE A 7 1.22 -4.45 -2.22
C ILE A 7 0.82 -5.73 -1.51
N GLN A 8 -0.47 -5.88 -1.24
CA GLN A 8 -1.02 -6.98 -0.47
C GLN A 8 -1.96 -7.79 -1.35
N ASP A 9 -1.94 -9.11 -1.22
CA ASP A 9 -2.96 -9.97 -1.80
C ASP A 9 -4.30 -9.76 -1.07
N ALA A 10 -5.35 -9.41 -1.80
CA ALA A 10 -6.63 -9.05 -1.21
C ALA A 10 -7.36 -10.24 -0.57
N SER A 11 -7.06 -11.47 -1.00
CA SER A 11 -7.73 -12.67 -0.50
C SER A 11 -7.11 -13.25 0.77
N THR A 12 -5.78 -13.16 0.87
CA THR A 12 -5.01 -13.77 1.96
C THR A 12 -4.47 -12.75 2.96
N GLY A 13 -4.39 -11.47 2.57
CA GLY A 13 -3.75 -10.42 3.36
C GLY A 13 -2.23 -10.51 3.38
N ILE A 14 -1.61 -11.39 2.58
CA ILE A 14 -0.16 -11.54 2.49
C ILE A 14 0.43 -10.32 1.77
N ASN A 15 1.47 -9.72 2.34
CA ASN A 15 2.25 -8.70 1.66
C ASN A 15 3.10 -9.35 0.55
N LEU A 16 2.76 -9.03 -0.69
CA LEU A 16 3.48 -9.46 -1.89
C LEU A 16 4.76 -8.66 -2.08
N LEU A 17 4.73 -7.38 -1.72
CA LEU A 17 5.85 -6.47 -1.82
C LEU A 17 5.74 -5.35 -0.78
N GLU A 18 6.88 -4.92 -0.28
CA GLU A 18 7.04 -3.73 0.55
C GLU A 18 8.11 -2.82 -0.05
N TYR A 19 7.79 -1.54 -0.19
CA TYR A 19 8.74 -0.50 -0.57
C TYR A 19 8.74 0.59 0.49
N ARG A 20 9.93 1.03 0.89
CA ARG A 20 10.14 2.06 1.92
C ARG A 20 10.98 3.19 1.36
N GLN A 21 10.59 4.42 1.70
CA GLN A 21 11.47 5.56 1.48
C GLN A 21 12.68 5.52 2.42
N VAL A 22 13.80 6.11 1.98
CA VAL A 22 15.06 6.10 2.72
C VAL A 22 14.93 6.77 4.08
N ASP A 23 14.13 7.84 4.16
CA ASP A 23 13.99 8.67 5.36
C ASP A 23 12.81 8.29 6.24
N THR A 24 12.12 7.18 5.94
CA THR A 24 10.99 6.72 6.76
C THR A 24 11.43 6.39 8.18
N GLN A 25 10.66 6.88 9.16
CA GLN A 25 10.90 6.60 10.58
C GLN A 25 10.28 5.26 11.03
N PHE A 26 9.52 4.60 10.16
CA PHE A 26 8.90 3.32 10.45
C PHE A 26 9.91 2.17 10.31
N LYS A 27 10.05 1.39 11.37
CA LYS A 27 10.86 0.17 11.36
C LYS A 27 10.17 -0.97 10.61
N ALA A 28 10.95 -1.94 10.15
CA ALA A 28 10.48 -3.17 9.51
C ALA A 28 9.38 -3.88 10.32
N GLU A 29 9.62 -4.05 11.63
CA GLU A 29 8.68 -4.67 12.58
C GLU A 29 7.30 -3.98 12.67
N HIS A 30 7.20 -2.71 12.26
CA HIS A 30 5.92 -2.00 12.26
C HIS A 30 5.03 -2.37 11.07
N SER A 31 5.58 -2.86 9.96
CA SER A 31 4.78 -3.28 8.80
C SER A 31 3.93 -4.50 9.09
N ASP A 32 4.47 -5.48 9.82
CA ASP A 32 3.72 -6.68 10.19
C ASP A 32 2.53 -6.33 11.08
N ILE A 33 2.75 -5.46 12.07
CA ILE A 33 1.70 -4.95 12.96
C ILE A 33 0.63 -4.20 12.15
N PHE A 34 1.08 -3.33 11.24
CA PHE A 34 0.18 -2.53 10.41
C PHE A 34 -0.65 -3.38 9.45
N SER A 35 -0.03 -4.40 8.84
CA SER A 35 -0.71 -5.31 7.91
C SER A 35 -1.75 -6.15 8.64
N ALA A 36 -1.41 -6.69 9.82
CA ALA A 36 -2.36 -7.42 10.66
C ALA A 36 -3.53 -6.54 11.11
N PHE A 37 -3.26 -5.28 11.46
CA PHE A 37 -4.29 -4.30 11.82
C PHE A 37 -5.24 -3.99 10.65
N LEU A 38 -4.69 -3.77 9.45
CA LEU A 38 -5.49 -3.52 8.26
C LEU A 38 -6.38 -4.69 7.90
N SER A 39 -5.83 -5.91 7.89
CA SER A 39 -6.60 -7.13 7.65
C SER A 39 -7.75 -7.26 8.65
N ALA A 40 -7.51 -6.99 9.94
CA ALA A 40 -8.55 -7.05 10.96
C ALA A 40 -9.69 -6.04 10.72
N ILE A 41 -9.37 -4.79 10.38
CA ILE A 41 -10.41 -3.77 10.09
C ILE A 41 -11.18 -4.11 8.82
N GLN A 42 -10.50 -4.60 7.78
CA GLN A 42 -11.15 -5.02 6.55
C GLN A 42 -12.13 -6.17 6.81
N SER A 43 -11.73 -7.21 7.54
CA SER A 43 -12.63 -8.30 7.92
C SER A 43 -13.83 -7.83 8.74
N ILE A 44 -13.63 -6.90 9.68
CA ILE A 44 -14.74 -6.31 10.45
C ILE A 44 -15.70 -5.56 9.52
N SER A 45 -15.17 -4.78 8.57
CA SER A 45 -15.96 -3.96 7.65
C SER A 45 -16.82 -4.83 6.72
N GLU A 46 -16.30 -5.97 6.28
CA GLU A 46 -17.03 -6.98 5.51
C GLU A 46 -18.13 -7.64 6.34
N GLU A 47 -17.81 -8.09 7.56
CA GLU A 47 -18.76 -8.79 8.44
C GLU A 47 -19.99 -7.94 8.80
N ILE A 48 -19.79 -6.63 8.98
CA ILE A 48 -20.87 -5.71 9.36
C ILE A 48 -21.48 -4.96 8.15
N ASP A 49 -21.04 -5.27 6.93
CA ASP A 49 -21.52 -4.71 5.66
C ASP A 49 -21.56 -3.17 5.60
N ILE A 50 -20.46 -2.52 5.99
CA ILE A 50 -20.34 -1.05 5.99
C ILE A 50 -19.52 -0.52 4.80
N GLY A 51 -19.25 -1.37 3.81
CA GLY A 51 -18.45 -1.05 2.64
C GLY A 51 -16.96 -1.25 2.84
N THR A 52 -16.18 -0.78 1.87
CA THR A 52 -14.74 -1.04 1.79
C THR A 52 -13.92 0.06 2.45
N LEU A 53 -12.96 -0.34 3.26
CA LEU A 53 -11.99 0.58 3.85
C LEU A 53 -11.03 1.12 2.77
N VAL A 54 -11.06 2.43 2.55
CA VAL A 54 -10.23 3.10 1.52
C VAL A 54 -9.28 4.16 2.10
N LEU A 55 -9.48 4.57 3.35
CA LEU A 55 -8.69 5.59 4.03
C LEU A 55 -8.76 5.40 5.55
N ILE A 56 -7.61 5.49 6.22
CA ILE A 56 -7.50 5.68 7.66
C ILE A 56 -6.64 6.92 7.88
N SER A 57 -7.14 7.90 8.62
CA SER A 57 -6.42 9.14 8.92
C SER A 57 -6.14 9.25 10.40
N THR A 58 -4.95 9.74 10.74
CA THR A 58 -4.54 10.07 12.11
C THR A 58 -4.12 11.54 12.17
N GLU A 59 -4.39 12.19 13.30
CA GLU A 59 -4.09 13.61 13.51
C GLU A 59 -2.93 13.79 14.49
N GLY A 60 -2.21 14.92 14.35
CA GLY A 60 -1.17 15.36 15.28
C GLY A 60 0.14 15.68 14.59
N THR A 61 1.20 15.94 15.37
CA THR A 61 2.54 16.25 14.81
C THR A 61 3.18 15.09 14.04
N LYS A 62 2.61 13.88 14.17
CA LYS A 62 2.98 12.66 13.45
C LYS A 62 1.75 12.05 12.78
N GLY A 63 0.78 12.86 12.38
CA GLY A 63 -0.41 12.39 11.69
C GLY A 63 -0.06 11.87 10.30
N HIS A 64 -0.68 10.76 9.92
CA HIS A 64 -0.53 10.12 8.62
C HIS A 64 -1.89 9.73 8.05
N ASN A 65 -1.96 9.66 6.73
CA ASN A 65 -3.03 9.04 5.97
C ASN A 65 -2.55 7.67 5.46
N CYS A 66 -3.28 6.62 5.81
CA CYS A 66 -3.19 5.32 5.17
C CYS A 66 -4.24 5.26 4.06
N ILE A 67 -3.80 5.26 2.81
CA ILE A 67 -4.64 5.23 1.62
C ILE A 67 -4.63 3.81 1.08
N ILE A 68 -5.82 3.23 0.92
CA ILE A 68 -6.00 1.85 0.46
C ILE A 68 -6.70 1.87 -0.88
N VAL A 69 -6.02 1.35 -1.90
CA VAL A 69 -6.49 1.26 -3.27
C VAL A 69 -6.73 -0.21 -3.62
N PRO A 70 -7.97 -0.73 -3.45
CA PRO A 70 -8.32 -2.07 -3.87
C PRO A 70 -8.39 -2.14 -5.40
N LYS A 71 -7.75 -3.17 -5.98
CA LYS A 71 -7.77 -3.42 -7.42
C LYS A 71 -7.66 -4.91 -7.71
N SER A 72 -8.77 -5.49 -8.18
CA SER A 72 -8.82 -6.92 -8.55
C SER A 72 -8.38 -7.81 -7.37
N LEU A 73 -7.24 -8.51 -7.50
CA LEU A 73 -6.73 -9.45 -6.50
C LEU A 73 -5.73 -8.82 -5.52
N ILE A 74 -5.43 -7.52 -5.64
CA ILE A 74 -4.48 -6.83 -4.77
C ILE A 74 -5.07 -5.59 -4.10
N ASN A 75 -4.47 -5.22 -2.98
CA ASN A 75 -4.58 -3.91 -2.36
C ASN A 75 -3.24 -3.20 -2.48
N VAL A 76 -3.23 -1.97 -2.99
CA VAL A 76 -2.09 -1.06 -2.84
C VAL A 76 -2.36 -0.17 -1.64
N ILE A 77 -1.50 -0.26 -0.63
CA ILE A 77 -1.63 0.47 0.63
C ILE A 77 -0.45 1.45 0.69
N MET A 78 -0.75 2.72 0.91
CA MET A 78 0.26 3.78 1.00
C MET A 78 0.12 4.50 2.32
N LEU A 79 1.24 4.72 3.00
CA LEU A 79 1.30 5.57 4.18
C LEU A 79 1.98 6.88 3.81
N VAL A 80 1.27 7.99 4.01
CA VAL A 80 1.72 9.33 3.65
C VAL A 80 1.42 10.31 4.78
N ASP A 81 2.12 11.44 4.84
CA ASP A 81 1.85 12.47 5.86
C ASP A 81 0.39 12.98 5.80
N GLN A 82 -0.12 13.45 6.94
CA GLN A 82 -1.50 13.97 7.03
C GLN A 82 -1.78 15.13 6.07
N GLU A 83 -0.77 15.93 5.75
CA GLU A 83 -0.88 17.15 4.92
C GLU A 83 -0.87 16.85 3.42
N ASP A 84 -0.52 15.62 3.04
CA ASP A 84 -0.38 15.25 1.63
C ASP A 84 -1.74 15.18 0.91
N PRO A 85 -1.80 15.56 -0.38
CA PRO A 85 -3.03 15.48 -1.15
C PRO A 85 -3.50 14.04 -1.37
N ILE A 86 -4.55 13.63 -0.66
CA ILE A 86 -5.12 12.27 -0.72
C ILE A 86 -5.53 11.88 -2.15
N THR A 87 -6.17 12.79 -2.89
CA THR A 87 -6.64 12.50 -4.26
C THR A 87 -5.49 12.11 -5.18
N LEU A 88 -4.39 12.84 -5.12
CA LEU A 88 -3.20 12.58 -5.91
C LEU A 88 -2.63 11.20 -5.57
N TRP A 89 -2.44 10.91 -4.29
CA TRP A 89 -1.91 9.62 -3.86
C TRP A 89 -2.83 8.46 -4.24
N LYS A 90 -4.15 8.67 -4.23
CA LYS A 90 -5.12 7.68 -4.71
C LYS A 90 -4.96 7.40 -6.21
N GLU A 91 -4.72 8.43 -7.02
CA GLU A 91 -4.41 8.28 -8.45
C GLU A 91 -3.10 7.49 -8.63
N GLN A 92 -2.05 7.82 -7.88
CA GLN A 92 -0.79 7.08 -7.89
C GLN A 92 -0.96 5.61 -7.50
N GLY A 93 -1.75 5.32 -6.45
CA GLY A 93 -2.04 3.95 -6.06
C GLY A 93 -2.76 3.17 -7.16
N HIS A 94 -3.63 3.81 -7.94
CA HIS A 94 -4.24 3.18 -9.11
C HIS A 94 -3.24 2.89 -10.22
N GLU A 95 -2.29 3.80 -10.49
CA GLU A 95 -1.21 3.58 -11.46
C GLU A 95 -0.31 2.42 -11.04
N ILE A 96 0.10 2.39 -9.77
CA ILE A 96 0.89 1.30 -9.19
C ILE A 96 0.16 -0.04 -9.35
N ALA A 97 -1.13 -0.08 -8.97
CA ALA A 97 -1.92 -1.30 -9.06
C ALA A 97 -2.06 -1.80 -10.51
N ASN A 98 -2.32 -0.90 -11.46
CA ASN A 98 -2.40 -1.24 -12.87
C ASN A 98 -1.04 -1.78 -13.37
N LYS A 99 0.06 -1.14 -12.96
CA LYS A 99 1.40 -1.55 -13.39
C LYS A 99 1.81 -2.91 -12.83
N PHE A 100 1.42 -3.20 -11.59
CA PHE A 100 1.66 -4.50 -10.96
C PHE A 100 0.92 -5.62 -11.69
N ILE A 101 -0.37 -5.42 -11.97
CA ILE A 101 -1.19 -6.38 -12.71
C ILE A 101 -0.70 -6.55 -14.15
N GLU A 102 -0.24 -5.48 -14.82
CA GLU A 102 0.37 -5.58 -16.15
C GLU A 102 1.64 -6.46 -16.12
N THR A 103 2.43 -6.36 -15.05
CA THR A 103 3.72 -7.04 -14.93
C THR A 103 3.58 -8.52 -14.55
N TYR A 104 2.69 -8.84 -13.61
CA TYR A 104 2.58 -10.18 -13.02
C TYR A 104 1.27 -10.90 -13.35
N GLY A 105 0.32 -10.22 -13.99
CA GLY A 105 -1.00 -10.75 -14.28
C GLY A 105 -1.88 -10.90 -13.04
N THR A 106 -2.92 -11.74 -13.18
CA THR A 106 -3.88 -12.06 -12.10
C THR A 106 -3.76 -13.52 -11.64
N GLU A 107 -2.84 -14.29 -12.20
CA GLU A 107 -2.63 -15.70 -11.84
C GLU A 107 -1.24 -15.84 -11.22
N TYR A 108 -1.13 -15.58 -9.92
CA TYR A 108 0.10 -15.73 -9.15
C TYR A 108 -0.16 -16.52 -7.86
N ASN A 109 0.90 -17.13 -7.33
CA ASN A 109 0.87 -17.74 -6.00
C ASN A 109 1.29 -16.70 -4.95
N PRO A 110 0.39 -16.22 -4.07
CA PRO A 110 0.72 -15.21 -3.07
C PRO A 110 1.77 -15.67 -2.05
N SER A 111 1.99 -16.99 -1.93
CA SER A 111 3.04 -17.54 -1.05
C SER A 111 4.45 -17.41 -1.64
N ASP A 112 4.59 -17.19 -2.94
CA ASP A 112 5.89 -17.04 -3.61
C ASP A 112 6.25 -15.55 -3.77
N ILE A 113 6.53 -14.90 -2.65
CA ILE A 113 6.78 -13.44 -2.63
C ILE A 113 8.04 -13.02 -3.41
N ALA A 114 8.99 -13.95 -3.61
CA ALA A 114 10.26 -13.66 -4.26
C ALA A 114 10.08 -13.23 -5.73
N GLN A 115 9.00 -13.67 -6.39
CA GLN A 115 8.71 -13.32 -7.79
C GLN A 115 8.45 -11.82 -7.99
N PHE A 116 8.04 -11.10 -6.93
CA PHE A 116 7.66 -9.68 -7.01
C PHE A 116 8.82 -8.72 -6.72
N GLY A 117 9.97 -9.22 -6.27
CA GLY A 117 11.07 -8.37 -5.82
C GLY A 117 11.60 -7.39 -6.88
N SER A 118 11.51 -7.72 -8.17
CA SER A 118 11.91 -6.81 -9.25
C SER A 118 11.03 -5.56 -9.36
N PHE A 119 9.81 -5.59 -8.83
CA PHE A 119 8.89 -4.47 -8.87
C PHE A 119 9.33 -3.29 -7.99
N GLU A 120 10.21 -3.52 -7.02
CA GLU A 120 10.78 -2.46 -6.19
C GLU A 120 11.49 -1.40 -7.03
N THR A 121 12.18 -1.82 -8.10
CA THR A 121 12.85 -0.90 -9.04
C THR A 121 11.83 -0.04 -9.80
N ILE A 122 10.72 -0.64 -10.21
CA ILE A 122 9.62 0.06 -10.89
C ILE A 122 8.99 1.09 -9.95
N LEU A 123 8.71 0.71 -8.69
CA LEU A 123 8.18 1.63 -7.68
C LEU A 123 9.12 2.80 -7.46
N LYS A 124 10.43 2.55 -7.36
CA LYS A 124 11.44 3.61 -7.20
C LYS A 124 11.43 4.59 -8.38
N GLU A 125 11.30 4.12 -9.61
CA GLU A 125 11.21 4.97 -10.81
C GLU A 125 9.92 5.80 -10.81
N MET A 126 8.78 5.18 -10.49
CA MET A 126 7.48 5.88 -10.39
C MET A 126 7.52 6.97 -9.30
N CYS A 127 8.15 6.66 -8.17
CA CYS A 127 8.37 7.55 -7.05
C CYS A 127 9.29 8.74 -7.42
N ALA A 128 10.37 8.51 -8.16
CA ALA A 128 11.30 9.56 -8.57
C ALA A 128 10.73 10.54 -9.61
N THR A 129 9.73 10.10 -10.38
CA THR A 129 9.11 10.93 -11.44
C THR A 129 8.23 12.03 -10.85
N HIS A 130 7.78 11.86 -9.60
CA HIS A 130 6.98 12.83 -8.88
C HIS A 130 7.78 13.33 -7.68
N GLN A 131 7.88 14.65 -7.45
CA GLN A 131 8.67 15.26 -6.35
C GLN A 131 8.15 14.95 -4.93
N TYR A 132 7.42 13.85 -4.72
CA TYR A 132 6.81 13.46 -3.44
C TYR A 132 7.66 12.46 -2.63
N CYS A 133 8.82 12.08 -3.17
CA CYS A 133 9.71 11.05 -2.64
C CYS A 133 11.10 11.57 -2.25
N GLU A 134 11.26 12.90 -2.20
CA GLU A 134 12.44 13.58 -1.63
C GLU A 134 12.16 14.05 -0.20
#